data_AF-A0A7C2LF78-F1
#
_entry.id   AF-A0A7C2LF78-F1
#
_cell.length_a   1.000
_cell.length_b   1.000
_cell.length_c   1.000
_cell.angle_alpha   90.00
_cell.angle_beta   90.00
_cell.angle_gamma   90.00
#
_symmetry.space_group_name_H-M   'P 1'
#
loop_
_entity.id
_entity.type
_entity.pdbx_description
1 polymer ?
#
loop_
_entity_poly.entity_id
_entity_poly.type
_entity_poly.pdbx_seq_one_letter_code
_entity_poly.pdbx_strand_id
1 'polypeptide(L)'
;MRDKKGISYVVTVAIVTAVTITLGLFLWGAVGGWAGTSAIGIVAETNKGIAQQRSILMVEFIDWERGIVWVSNPGKVDLVILSCAIYPRSSPPPQEDFREIARVSASMNSAYPLRIGSECQLITGQKPYVIDIRAIASTIYNPNNPLENAQWMIMVRQNV
;
A
#
# COMPACT_ATOMS: atom_id res chain seq x y z
N MET A 1 -53.86 11.31 -57.63
CA MET A 1 -53.18 12.40 -56.89
C MET A 1 -52.25 11.77 -55.87
N ARG A 2 -50.94 12.05 -55.96
CA ARG A 2 -49.91 11.48 -55.09
C ARG A 2 -49.89 12.29 -53.79
N ASP A 3 -50.38 11.71 -52.70
CA ASP A 3 -50.25 12.28 -51.36
C ASP A 3 -48.79 12.34 -50.94
N LYS A 4 -48.16 13.51 -51.11
CA LYS A 4 -46.92 13.85 -50.41
C LYS A 4 -47.31 14.27 -48.99
N LYS A 5 -47.39 13.30 -48.07
CA LYS A 5 -47.52 13.56 -46.63
C LYS A 5 -46.29 14.35 -46.17
N GLY A 6 -46.43 15.66 -46.02
CA GLY A 6 -45.43 16.50 -45.40
C GLY A 6 -45.21 16.02 -43.96
N ILE A 7 -43.96 15.71 -43.62
CA ILE A 7 -43.56 15.38 -42.25
C ILE A 7 -43.88 16.63 -41.40
N SER A 8 -44.86 16.51 -40.51
CA SER A 8 -45.30 17.63 -39.67
C SER A 8 -44.16 18.09 -38.78
N TYR A 9 -43.91 19.41 -38.72
CA TYR A 9 -42.88 20.05 -37.90
C TYR A 9 -42.89 19.56 -36.44
N VAL A 10 -44.08 19.31 -35.90
CA VAL A 10 -44.30 18.79 -34.54
C VAL A 10 -43.67 17.41 -34.35
N VAL A 11 -43.72 16.55 -35.37
CA VAL A 11 -43.13 15.20 -35.34
C VAL A 11 -41.61 15.29 -35.34
N THR A 12 -41.03 16.18 -36.14
CA THR A 12 -39.58 16.40 -36.16
C THR A 12 -39.08 16.93 -34.81
N VAL A 13 -39.76 17.91 -34.22
CA VAL A 13 -39.40 18.46 -32.90
C VAL A 13 -39.49 17.37 -31.84
N ALA A 14 -40.58 16.59 -31.81
CA ALA A 14 -40.75 15.50 -30.85
C ALA A 14 -39.63 14.44 -30.94
N ILE A 15 -39.23 14.06 -32.16
CA ILE A 15 -38.14 13.10 -32.38
C ILE A 15 -36.81 13.69 -31.88
N VAL A 16 -36.48 14.93 -32.25
CA VAL A 16 -35.23 15.56 -31.81
C VAL A 16 -35.18 15.68 -30.29
N THR A 17 -36.26 16.14 -29.65
CA THR A 17 -36.34 16.23 -28.18
C THR A 17 -36.17 14.87 -27.52
N ALA A 18 -36.83 13.82 -28.02
CA ALA A 18 -36.70 12.47 -27.48
C ALA A 18 -35.27 11.94 -27.60
N VAL A 19 -34.62 12.16 -28.75
CA VAL A 19 -33.22 11.79 -28.98
C VAL A 19 -32.29 12.54 -28.03
N THR A 20 -32.49 13.86 -27.86
CA THR A 20 -31.69 14.67 -26.93
C THR A 20 -31.82 14.20 -25.49
N ILE A 21 -33.05 13.94 -25.01
CA ILE A 21 -33.28 13.43 -23.65
C ILE A 21 -32.62 12.07 -23.45
N THR A 22 -32.79 11.17 -24.43
CA THR A 22 -32.23 9.80 -24.35
C THR A 22 -30.70 9.83 -24.31
N LEU A 23 -30.07 10.63 -25.18
CA LEU A 23 -28.61 10.81 -25.17
C LEU A 23 -28.13 11.45 -23.88
N GLY A 24 -28.86 12.45 -23.36
CA GLY A 24 -28.55 13.09 -22.08
C GLY A 24 -28.56 12.10 -20.92
N LEU A 25 -29.62 11.29 -20.81
CA LEU A 25 -29.74 10.27 -19.77
C LEU A 25 -28.70 9.16 -19.92
N PHE A 26 -28.41 8.73 -21.15
CA PHE A 26 -27.38 7.73 -21.42
C PHE A 26 -25.99 8.21 -21.00
N LEU A 27 -25.61 9.43 -21.39
CA LEU A 27 -24.33 10.01 -21.02
C LEU A 27 -24.23 10.24 -19.51
N TRP A 28 -25.31 10.71 -18.87
CA TRP A 28 -25.35 10.88 -17.43
C TRP A 28 -25.16 9.55 -16.69
N GLY A 29 -25.84 8.48 -17.14
CA GLY A 29 -25.69 7.14 -16.58
C GLY A 29 -24.28 6.57 -16.77
N ALA A 30 -23.69 6.74 -17.96
CA ALA A 30 -22.34 6.28 -18.25
C ALA A 30 -21.28 7.00 -17.41
N VAL A 31 -21.36 8.34 -17.32
CA VAL A 31 -20.44 9.15 -16.52
C VAL A 31 -20.62 8.88 -15.02
N GLY A 32 -21.86 8.81 -14.54
CA GLY A 32 -22.17 8.52 -13.14
C GLY A 32 -21.68 7.13 -12.71
N GLY A 33 -21.88 6.12 -13.55
CA GLY A 33 -21.39 4.76 -13.31
C GLY A 33 -19.86 4.70 -13.20
N TRP A 34 -19.16 5.30 -14.17
CA TRP A 34 -17.69 5.35 -14.16
C TRP A 34 -17.13 6.14 -12.98
N ALA A 35 -17.74 7.28 -12.64
CA ALA A 35 -17.33 8.08 -11.49
C ALA A 35 -17.50 7.30 -10.17
N GLY A 36 -18.61 6.57 -10.03
CA GLY A 36 -18.87 5.74 -8.85
C GLY A 36 -17.84 4.62 -8.67
N THR A 37 -17.53 3.86 -9.72
CA THR A 37 -16.54 2.78 -9.62
C THR A 37 -15.12 3.31 -9.40
N SER A 38 -14.78 4.45 -10.02
CA SER A 38 -13.46 5.07 -9.86
C SER A 38 -13.27 5.61 -8.45
N ALA A 39 -14.31 6.20 -7.84
CA ALA A 39 -14.25 6.69 -6.47
C ALA A 39 -13.92 5.59 -5.46
N ILE A 40 -14.48 4.39 -5.62
CA ILE A 40 -14.20 3.25 -4.73
C ILE A 40 -12.72 2.85 -4.82
N GLY A 41 -12.17 2.75 -6.03
CA GLY A 41 -10.76 2.44 -6.24
C GLY A 41 -9.83 3.49 -5.60
N ILE A 42 -10.15 4.77 -5.78
CA ILE A 42 -9.38 5.89 -5.21
C ILE A 42 -9.42 5.86 -3.68
N VAL A 43 -10.58 5.59 -3.07
CA VAL A 43 -10.70 5.50 -1.60
C VAL A 43 -9.90 4.33 -1.04
N ALA A 44 -9.96 3.15 -1.69
CA ALA A 44 -9.18 1.99 -1.26
C ALA A 44 -7.67 2.29 -1.30
N GLU A 45 -7.19 2.91 -2.37
CA GLU A 45 -5.79 3.31 -2.52
C GLU A 45 -5.38 4.38 -1.51
N THR A 46 -6.25 5.38 -1.30
CA THR A 46 -6.02 6.44 -0.31
C THR A 46 -5.91 5.87 1.11
N ASN A 47 -6.75 4.87 1.44
CA ASN A 47 -6.68 4.20 2.73
C ASN A 47 -5.35 3.44 2.91
N LYS A 48 -4.83 2.82 1.84
CA LYS A 48 -3.49 2.20 1.87
C LYS A 48 -2.40 3.23 2.11
N GLY A 49 -2.45 4.37 1.42
CA GLY A 49 -1.52 5.48 1.61
C GLY A 49 -1.58 6.07 3.03
N ILE A 50 -2.76 6.23 3.60
CA ILE A 50 -2.94 6.71 4.98
C ILE A 50 -2.37 5.69 5.98
N ALA A 51 -2.60 4.39 5.77
CA ALA A 51 -2.04 3.34 6.61
C ALA A 51 -0.51 3.35 6.57
N GLN A 52 0.10 3.53 5.39
CA GLN A 52 1.55 3.70 5.24
C GLN A 52 2.05 4.96 5.94
N GLN A 53 1.36 6.10 5.82
CA GLN A 53 1.75 7.34 6.51
C GLN A 53 1.66 7.26 8.04
N ARG A 54 0.73 6.44 8.56
CA ARG A 54 0.58 6.19 10.01
C ARG A 54 1.50 5.10 10.54
N SER A 55 2.23 4.44 9.66
CA SER A 55 3.22 3.41 9.98
C SER A 55 4.54 4.09 10.35
N ILE A 56 5.00 3.85 11.57
CA ILE A 56 6.31 4.33 12.02
C ILE A 56 6.98 3.18 12.77
N LEU A 57 8.20 2.86 12.39
CA LEU A 57 9.03 1.88 13.08
C LEU A 57 10.37 2.54 13.37
N MET A 58 10.90 2.30 14.57
CA MET A 58 12.19 2.81 15.02
C MET A 58 13.00 1.66 15.59
N VAL A 59 14.30 1.68 15.32
CA VAL A 59 15.26 0.78 15.98
C VAL A 59 15.81 1.53 17.20
N GLU A 60 15.61 0.96 18.39
CA GLU A 60 16.01 1.61 19.65
C GLU A 60 17.45 1.28 20.03
N PHE A 61 17.80 0.00 19.99
CA PHE A 61 19.09 -0.50 20.43
C PHE A 61 19.42 -1.83 19.78
N ILE A 62 20.72 -2.11 19.62
CA ILE A 62 21.22 -3.38 19.09
C ILE A 62 22.16 -4.00 20.11
N ASP A 63 21.77 -5.17 20.60
CA ASP A 63 22.58 -5.99 21.47
C ASP A 63 23.34 -7.02 20.63
N TRP A 64 24.61 -6.73 20.34
CA TRP A 64 25.48 -7.63 19.57
C TRP A 64 25.87 -8.89 20.34
N GLU A 65 25.92 -8.83 21.67
CA GLU A 65 26.30 -9.98 22.50
C GLU A 65 25.17 -11.00 22.55
N ARG A 66 23.93 -10.53 22.69
CA ARG A 66 22.73 -11.38 22.69
C ARG A 66 22.17 -11.64 21.30
N GLY A 67 22.63 -10.91 20.29
CA GLY A 67 22.16 -10.99 18.92
C GLY A 67 20.70 -10.54 18.80
N ILE A 68 20.34 -9.39 19.37
CA ILE A 68 18.96 -8.88 19.38
C ILE A 68 18.93 -7.43 18.89
N VAL A 69 18.03 -7.14 17.96
CA VAL A 69 17.68 -5.79 17.51
C VAL A 69 16.35 -5.41 18.16
N TRP A 70 16.36 -4.40 19.01
CA TRP A 70 15.15 -3.88 19.65
C TRP A 70 14.50 -2.84 18.76
N VAL A 71 13.23 -3.07 18.42
CA VAL A 71 12.43 -2.16 17.60
C VAL A 71 11.19 -1.71 18.36
N SER A 72 10.76 -0.47 18.13
CA SER A 72 9.51 0.05 18.66
C SER A 72 8.67 0.66 17.56
N ASN A 73 7.35 0.59 17.75
CA ASN A 73 6.36 1.12 16.82
C ASN A 73 5.62 2.28 17.50
N PRO A 74 6.14 3.51 17.39
CA PRO A 74 5.45 4.71 17.86
C PRO A 74 4.30 5.14 16.93
N GLY A 75 4.04 4.39 15.86
CA GLY A 75 2.96 4.64 14.91
C GLY A 75 1.57 4.48 15.51
N LYS A 76 0.56 4.57 14.65
CA LYS A 76 -0.87 4.40 15.03
C LYS A 76 -1.47 3.09 14.54
N VAL A 77 -0.67 2.26 13.88
CA VAL A 77 -1.10 1.00 13.26
C VAL A 77 -0.10 -0.10 13.59
N ASP A 78 -0.60 -1.31 13.85
CA ASP A 78 0.25 -2.47 14.04
C ASP A 78 0.99 -2.79 12.75
N LEU A 79 2.26 -3.17 12.87
CA LEU A 79 3.14 -3.44 11.74
C LEU A 79 3.45 -4.93 11.64
N VAL A 80 3.49 -5.42 10.42
CA VAL A 80 4.03 -6.72 10.06
C VAL A 80 5.44 -6.51 9.54
N ILE A 81 6.42 -7.11 10.20
CA ILE A 81 7.81 -7.09 9.74
C ILE A 81 7.94 -8.14 8.63
N LEU A 82 8.44 -7.71 7.48
CA LEU A 82 8.57 -8.51 6.26
C LEU A 82 10.01 -8.98 6.03
N SER A 83 10.97 -8.15 6.42
CA SER A 83 12.39 -8.51 6.36
C SER A 83 13.16 -7.71 7.40
N CYS A 84 14.21 -8.33 7.92
CA CYS A 84 15.23 -7.66 8.69
C CYS A 84 16.59 -8.17 8.22
N ALA A 85 17.45 -7.27 7.80
CA ALA A 85 18.78 -7.60 7.32
C ALA A 85 19.82 -6.67 7.92
N ILE A 86 20.96 -7.25 8.30
CA ILE A 86 22.13 -6.54 8.79
C ILE A 86 23.27 -6.86 7.84
N TYR A 87 23.73 -5.87 7.08
CA TYR A 87 24.75 -6.10 6.04
C TYR A 87 25.78 -4.97 5.97
N PRO A 88 27.02 -5.24 5.52
CA PRO A 88 28.05 -4.23 5.33
C PRO A 88 27.56 -3.12 4.40
N ARG A 89 27.84 -1.87 4.72
CA ARG A 89 27.46 -0.74 3.86
C ARG A 89 28.04 -0.82 2.45
N SER A 90 29.16 -1.49 2.29
CA SER A 90 29.82 -1.74 1.00
C SER A 90 29.17 -2.85 0.17
N SER A 91 28.25 -3.62 0.74
CA SER A 91 27.57 -4.73 0.06
C SER A 91 26.16 -4.34 -0.40
N PRO A 92 25.65 -4.94 -1.49
CA PRO A 92 24.27 -4.72 -1.91
C PRO A 92 23.30 -5.29 -0.85
N PRO A 93 22.09 -4.71 -0.73
CA PRO A 93 21.06 -5.26 0.14
C PRO A 93 20.72 -6.71 -0.29
N PRO A 94 20.47 -7.61 0.67
CA PRO A 94 20.10 -8.99 0.36
C PRO A 94 18.76 -9.10 -0.37
N GLN A 95 18.55 -10.26 -0.97
CA GLN A 95 17.25 -10.63 -1.53
C GLN A 95 16.24 -10.93 -0.42
N GLU A 96 15.00 -10.53 -0.61
CA GLU A 96 13.96 -10.57 0.41
C GLU A 96 12.76 -11.42 -0.04
N ASP A 97 12.12 -12.09 0.92
CA ASP A 97 10.97 -12.97 0.66
C ASP A 97 9.61 -12.27 0.92
N PHE A 98 9.59 -11.02 1.41
CA PHE A 98 8.37 -10.26 1.78
C PHE A 98 7.32 -11.06 2.58
N ARG A 99 7.76 -12.09 3.30
CA ARG A 99 6.94 -12.93 4.18
C ARG A 99 6.95 -12.35 5.58
N GLU A 100 5.87 -12.57 6.30
CA GLU A 100 5.79 -12.19 7.69
C GLU A 100 6.85 -12.94 8.52
N ILE A 101 7.74 -12.18 9.18
CA ILE A 101 8.70 -12.70 10.15
C ILE A 101 8.30 -12.37 11.59
N ALA A 102 7.60 -11.25 11.80
CA ALA A 102 7.14 -10.82 13.12
C ALA A 102 5.99 -9.80 13.01
N ARG A 103 5.29 -9.55 14.13
CA ARG A 103 4.31 -8.47 14.28
C ARG A 103 4.66 -7.57 15.45
N VAL A 104 4.60 -6.27 15.22
CA VAL A 104 4.91 -5.23 16.21
C VAL A 104 3.70 -4.34 16.39
N SER A 105 3.04 -4.45 17.54
CA SER A 105 1.88 -3.63 17.88
C SER A 105 2.24 -2.15 18.00
N ALA A 106 1.30 -1.26 17.66
CA ALA A 106 1.44 0.18 17.84
C ALA A 106 1.46 0.54 19.33
N SER A 107 2.66 0.62 19.88
CA SER A 107 2.91 0.89 21.29
C SER A 107 4.31 1.47 21.49
N MET A 108 4.39 2.56 22.25
CA MET A 108 5.66 3.11 22.74
C MET A 108 6.07 2.53 24.10
N ASN A 109 5.22 1.70 24.71
CA ASN A 109 5.46 1.21 26.07
C ASN A 109 6.38 -0.02 26.10
N SER A 110 6.66 -0.62 24.94
CA SER A 110 7.39 -1.88 24.84
C SER A 110 8.15 -1.97 23.53
N ALA A 111 9.44 -2.26 23.62
CA ALA A 111 10.24 -2.66 22.46
C ALA A 111 10.03 -4.15 22.15
N TYR A 112 9.98 -4.48 20.86
CA TYR A 112 9.93 -5.84 20.36
C TYR A 112 11.35 -6.33 20.01
N PRO A 113 11.78 -7.50 20.50
CA PRO A 113 13.08 -8.06 20.17
C PRO A 113 13.03 -8.82 18.83
N LEU A 114 13.84 -8.38 17.86
CA LEU A 114 14.13 -9.15 16.65
C LEU A 114 15.46 -9.88 16.80
N ARG A 115 15.44 -11.21 16.73
CA ARG A 115 16.63 -12.07 16.92
C ARG A 115 17.44 -12.20 15.64
N ILE A 116 18.74 -11.93 15.75
CA ILE A 116 19.71 -12.15 14.69
C ILE A 116 19.87 -13.66 14.44
N GLY A 117 19.77 -14.06 13.17
CA GLY A 117 19.85 -15.44 12.71
C GLY A 117 18.49 -16.10 12.44
N SER A 118 17.45 -15.76 13.22
CA SER A 118 16.09 -16.30 13.01
C SER A 118 15.13 -15.32 12.34
N GLU A 119 15.15 -14.04 12.76
CA GLU A 119 14.27 -13.00 12.23
C GLU A 119 15.08 -11.97 11.44
N CYS A 120 16.28 -11.62 11.92
CA CYS A 120 17.20 -10.71 11.25
C CYS A 120 18.36 -11.48 10.62
N GLN A 121 18.49 -11.45 9.29
CA GLN A 121 19.62 -12.06 8.61
C GLN A 121 20.88 -11.21 8.79
N LEU A 122 21.96 -11.80 9.30
CA LEU A 122 23.27 -11.15 9.39
C LEU A 122 24.15 -11.59 8.23
N ILE A 123 24.60 -10.63 7.44
CA ILE A 123 25.64 -10.81 6.42
C ILE A 123 26.95 -10.33 7.03
N THR A 124 27.89 -11.27 7.21
CA THR A 124 29.22 -10.95 7.73
C THR A 124 30.04 -10.21 6.68
N GLY A 125 30.79 -9.19 7.11
CA GLY A 125 31.71 -8.46 6.26
C GLY A 125 32.31 -7.26 6.97
N GLN A 126 32.91 -6.34 6.21
CA GLN A 126 33.64 -5.21 6.76
C GLN A 126 32.69 -4.10 7.25
N LYS A 127 32.88 -3.65 8.49
CA LYS A 127 32.16 -2.50 9.06
C LYS A 127 32.36 -1.24 8.20
N PRO A 128 31.39 -0.29 8.18
CA PRO A 128 30.18 -0.20 9.02
C PRO A 128 29.02 -1.07 8.52
N TYR A 129 28.12 -1.45 9.44
CA TYR A 129 26.91 -2.20 9.11
C TYR A 129 25.71 -1.27 8.86
N VAL A 130 24.76 -1.79 8.11
CA VAL A 130 23.46 -1.17 7.88
C VAL A 130 22.41 -2.17 8.33
N ILE A 131 21.50 -1.72 9.18
CA ILE A 131 20.29 -2.45 9.52
C ILE A 131 19.20 -1.93 8.61
N ASP A 132 18.57 -2.83 7.87
CA ASP A 132 17.46 -2.57 6.98
C ASP A 132 16.28 -3.43 7.46
N ILE A 133 15.23 -2.77 7.93
CA ILE A 133 14.00 -3.42 8.37
C ILE A 133 12.88 -2.92 7.47
N ARG A 134 12.15 -3.86 6.87
CA ARG A 134 10.97 -3.55 6.07
C ARG A 134 9.74 -4.04 6.79
N ALA A 135 8.78 -3.15 6.90
CA ALA A 135 7.53 -3.42 7.59
C ALA A 135 6.35 -2.85 6.81
N ILE A 136 5.17 -3.39 7.03
CA ILE A 136 3.93 -2.93 6.39
C ILE A 136 2.83 -2.83 7.43
N ALA A 137 1.90 -1.89 7.27
CA ALA A 137 0.72 -1.84 8.12
C ALA A 137 -0.06 -3.17 8.02
N SER A 138 -0.38 -3.74 9.17
CA SER A 138 -1.12 -5.00 9.28
C SER A 138 -2.47 -4.98 8.57
N THR A 139 -3.11 -3.82 8.47
CA THR A 139 -4.39 -3.61 7.79
C THR A 139 -4.31 -3.74 6.27
N ILE A 140 -3.11 -3.63 5.69
CA ILE A 140 -2.88 -3.71 4.24
C ILE A 140 -1.93 -4.84 3.84
N TYR A 141 -1.47 -5.63 4.81
CA TYR A 141 -0.66 -6.82 4.55
C TYR A 141 -1.47 -7.90 3.84
N ASN A 142 -0.95 -8.39 2.72
CA ASN A 142 -1.54 -9.45 1.94
C ASN A 142 -0.59 -10.67 1.87
N PRO A 143 -0.83 -11.74 2.65
CA PRO A 143 0.04 -12.93 2.63
C PRO A 143 -0.05 -13.69 1.30
N ASN A 144 -1.14 -13.52 0.54
CA ASN A 144 -1.35 -14.24 -0.72
C ASN A 144 -0.66 -13.56 -1.91
N ASN A 145 -0.26 -12.29 -1.77
CA ASN A 145 0.43 -11.53 -2.81
C ASN A 145 1.61 -10.74 -2.23
N PRO A 146 2.78 -11.39 -2.02
CA PRO A 146 3.95 -10.74 -1.43
C PRO A 146 4.47 -9.54 -2.24
N LEU A 147 4.25 -9.53 -3.56
CA LEU A 147 4.66 -8.44 -4.44
C LEU A 147 3.85 -7.15 -4.20
N GLU A 148 2.58 -7.27 -3.83
CA GLU A 148 1.75 -6.12 -3.45
C GLU A 148 2.28 -5.46 -2.17
N ASN A 149 2.78 -6.26 -1.23
CA ASN A 149 3.33 -5.74 0.03
C ASN A 149 4.56 -4.85 -0.21
N ALA A 150 5.37 -5.14 -1.23
CA ALA A 150 6.56 -4.35 -1.56
C ALA A 150 6.24 -2.90 -1.97
N GLN A 151 5.02 -2.61 -2.46
CA GLN A 151 4.62 -1.27 -2.88
C GLN A 151 4.29 -0.35 -1.69
N TRP A 152 3.74 -0.90 -0.62
CA TRP A 152 3.19 -0.15 0.51
C TRP A 152 3.99 -0.28 1.81
N MET A 153 5.12 -1.00 1.76
CA MET A 153 6.00 -1.13 2.90
C MET A 153 6.69 0.19 3.25
N ILE A 154 7.08 0.30 4.51
CA ILE A 154 8.03 1.27 5.01
C ILE A 154 9.39 0.59 5.18
N MET A 155 10.45 1.36 4.96
CA MET A 155 11.83 0.93 5.13
C MET A 155 12.46 1.76 6.25
N VAL A 156 13.02 1.08 7.25
CA VAL A 156 13.81 1.68 8.32
C VAL A 156 15.25 1.27 8.11
N ARG A 157 16.10 2.26 7.83
CA ARG A 157 17.53 2.04 7.64
C ARG A 157 18.33 2.79 8.69
N GLN A 158 19.13 2.06 9.47
CA GLN A 158 20.03 2.65 10.46
C GLN A 158 21.48 2.18 10.22
N ASN A 159 22.42 3.12 10.26
CA ASN A 159 23.84 2.82 10.17
C ASN A 159 24.40 2.54 11.57
N VAL A 160 25.24 1.51 11.69
CA VAL A 160 25.79 1.01 12.96
C VAL A 160 27.26 0.65 12.82
#